data_AF-A0A7S0DNB0-F1
#
_entry.id   AF-A0A7S0DNB0-F1
#
_cell.length_a   1.000
_cell.length_b   1.000
_cell.length_c   1.000
_cell.angle_alpha   90.00
_cell.angle_beta   90.00
_cell.angle_gamma   90.00
#
_symmetry.space_group_name_H-M   'P 1'
#
loop_
_entity.id
_entity.type
_entity.pdbx_description
1 polymer ?
#
loop_
_entity_poly.entity_id
_entity_poly.type
_entity_poly.pdbx_seq_one_letter_code
_entity_poly.pdbx_strand_id
1 'polypeptide(L)'
;AEKIASAAQVDTVLFDKTGTMTDSTLQLSGVLDFKEINHDWPMAHDDNSTMGELSEMTSPDNMSVESQSRMILATCHSIEQIPEGSEFVGDPIELASFLGLRWTVNKA
;
A
#
# COMPACT_ATOMS: atom_id res chain seq x y z
N ALA A 1 14.93 20.24 -33.45
CA ALA A 1 14.58 19.54 -34.70
C ALA A 1 15.32 18.20 -34.81
N GLU A 2 16.64 18.17 -34.65
CA GLU A 2 17.47 16.95 -34.76
C GLU A 2 17.05 15.80 -33.82
N LYS A 3 16.83 16.08 -32.52
CA LYS A 3 16.35 15.07 -31.55
C LYS A 3 14.97 14.48 -31.88
N ILE A 4 14.13 15.21 -32.61
CA ILE A 4 12.78 14.76 -33.01
C ILE A 4 12.91 13.71 -34.13
N ALA A 5 13.79 13.96 -35.10
CA ALA A 5 14.05 13.02 -36.19
C ALA A 5 14.69 11.71 -35.68
N SER A 6 15.61 11.80 -34.72
CA SER A 6 16.25 10.63 -34.12
C SER A 6 15.31 9.79 -33.24
N ALA A 7 14.38 10.43 -32.51
CA ALA A 7 13.40 9.71 -31.70
C ALA A 7 12.44 8.85 -32.54
N ALA A 8 12.15 9.26 -33.79
CA ALA A 8 11.29 8.52 -34.70
C ALA A 8 11.96 7.27 -35.32
N GLN A 9 13.26 7.08 -35.11
CA GLN A 9 14.04 5.96 -35.65
C GLN A 9 14.39 4.91 -34.58
N VAL A 10 13.92 5.08 -33.34
CA VAL A 10 14.19 4.13 -32.25
C VAL A 10 13.29 2.90 -32.38
N ASP A 11 13.90 1.71 -32.38
CA ASP A 11 13.22 0.40 -32.45
C ASP A 11 13.10 -0.27 -31.07
N THR A 12 13.96 0.11 -30.12
CA THR A 12 13.99 -0.41 -28.75
C THR A 12 14.12 0.74 -27.75
N VAL A 13 13.25 0.77 -26.74
CA VAL A 13 13.32 1.74 -25.65
C VAL A 13 13.59 1.01 -24.33
N LEU A 14 14.64 1.46 -23.63
CA LEU A 14 14.98 0.98 -22.30
C LEU A 14 14.36 1.92 -21.27
N PHE A 15 13.61 1.35 -20.33
CA PHE A 15 13.03 2.10 -19.22
C PHE A 15 13.73 1.72 -17.93
N ASP A 16 14.08 2.73 -17.14
CA ASP A 16 14.33 2.52 -15.72
C ASP A 16 13.00 2.26 -15.00
N LYS A 17 13.04 1.59 -13.85
CA LYS A 17 11.83 1.24 -13.10
C LYS A 17 11.41 2.36 -12.14
N THR A 18 12.26 2.67 -11.15
CA THR A 18 11.89 3.55 -10.03
C THR A 18 12.01 5.02 -10.42
N GLY A 19 10.92 5.78 -10.28
CA GLY A 19 10.87 7.18 -10.73
C GLY A 19 10.65 7.35 -12.24
N THR A 20 10.45 6.26 -12.99
CA THR A 20 10.10 6.27 -14.42
C THR A 20 8.84 5.45 -14.69
N MET A 21 8.87 4.14 -14.41
CA MET A 21 7.70 3.27 -14.56
C MET A 21 6.83 3.21 -13.30
N THR A 22 7.45 3.34 -12.12
CA THR A 22 6.74 3.42 -10.84
C THR A 22 7.14 4.68 -10.10
N ASP A 23 6.29 5.09 -9.16
CA ASP A 23 6.68 6.10 -8.18
C ASP A 23 7.88 5.61 -7.34
N SER A 24 8.59 6.57 -6.75
CA SER A 24 9.69 6.34 -5.81
C SER A 24 9.22 6.22 -4.37
N THR A 25 7.91 6.13 -4.14
CA THR A 25 7.29 6.05 -2.81
C THR A 25 6.57 4.72 -2.63
N LEU A 26 6.46 4.28 -1.38
CA LEU A 26 5.62 3.15 -1.03
C LEU A 26 4.15 3.57 -0.94
N GLN A 27 3.27 2.71 -1.41
CA GLN A 27 1.81 2.93 -1.37
C GLN A 27 1.14 1.64 -0.87
N LEU A 28 0.13 1.79 -0.02
CA LEU A 28 -0.69 0.67 0.44
C LEU A 28 -1.63 0.22 -0.68
N SER A 29 -1.37 -0.95 -1.28
CA SER A 29 -2.21 -1.50 -2.36
C SER A 29 -3.50 -2.14 -1.84
N GLY A 30 -3.51 -2.65 -0.61
CA GLY A 30 -4.67 -3.30 0.00
C GLY A 30 -4.33 -3.99 1.30
N VAL A 31 -5.35 -4.48 1.99
CA VAL A 31 -5.26 -5.16 3.28
C VAL A 31 -5.99 -6.50 3.18
N LEU A 32 -5.31 -7.57 3.58
CA LEU A 32 -5.95 -8.85 3.88
C LEU A 32 -6.58 -8.69 5.26
N ASP A 33 -7.87 -8.36 5.25
CA ASP A 33 -8.63 -8.14 6.47
C ASP A 33 -9.19 -9.46 7.01
N PHE A 34 -9.31 -9.57 8.33
CA PHE A 34 -9.93 -10.71 9.00
C PHE A 34 -11.45 -10.66 8.82
N LYS A 35 -11.94 -10.86 7.59
CA LYS A 35 -13.36 -11.12 7.35
C LYS A 35 -13.67 -12.49 7.90
N GLU A 36 -14.30 -12.51 9.08
CA GLU A 36 -14.72 -13.72 9.81
C GLU A 36 -13.64 -14.79 9.79
N ILE A 37 -12.77 -14.76 10.81
CA ILE A 37 -12.00 -15.95 11.19
C ILE A 37 -13.05 -17.00 11.57
N ASN A 38 -13.58 -17.74 10.59
CA ASN A 38 -13.93 -19.12 10.83
C ASN A 38 -12.67 -19.71 11.43
N HIS A 39 -12.80 -20.32 12.60
CA HIS A 39 -11.70 -20.82 13.44
C HIS A 39 -10.75 -21.81 12.73
N ASP A 40 -10.98 -22.10 11.46
CA ASP A 40 -10.09 -22.77 10.53
C ASP A 40 -9.24 -21.73 9.78
N TRP A 41 -8.41 -20.96 10.50
CA TRP A 41 -7.18 -20.48 9.84
C TRP A 41 -6.46 -21.75 9.39
N PRO A 42 -6.15 -21.95 8.10
CA PRO A 42 -5.47 -23.15 7.68
C PRO A 42 -4.11 -23.13 8.38
N MET A 43 -3.99 -23.88 9.48
CA MET A 43 -2.71 -24.45 9.88
C MET A 43 -2.14 -24.98 8.59
N ALA A 44 -1.02 -24.42 8.16
CA ALA A 44 -0.37 -24.71 6.90
C ALA A 44 -0.28 -26.23 6.70
N HIS A 45 -1.33 -26.80 6.12
CA HIS A 45 -1.30 -28.11 5.53
C HIS A 45 -0.71 -27.84 4.17
N ASP A 46 0.36 -28.59 3.91
CA ASP A 46 1.31 -28.49 2.80
C ASP A 46 0.65 -28.86 1.45
N ASP A 47 -0.61 -28.46 1.25
CA ASP A 47 -1.34 -28.56 0.00
C ASP A 47 -1.34 -27.20 -0.71
N ASN A 48 -0.98 -27.27 -1.98
CA ASN A 48 -0.85 -26.14 -2.89
C ASN A 48 -2.21 -25.48 -3.23
N SER A 49 -3.26 -25.72 -2.42
CA SER A 49 -4.65 -25.28 -2.64
C SER A 49 -5.08 -24.06 -1.82
N THR A 50 -4.34 -23.69 -0.76
CA THR A 50 -4.67 -22.53 0.10
C THR A 50 -4.20 -21.18 -0.44
N MET A 51 -3.49 -21.15 -1.58
CA MET A 51 -3.12 -19.90 -2.28
C MET A 51 -4.31 -19.20 -2.97
N GLY A 52 -5.49 -19.84 -3.04
CA GLY A 52 -6.68 -19.29 -3.72
C GLY A 52 -7.40 -18.21 -2.93
N GLU A 53 -7.38 -18.25 -1.59
CA GLU A 53 -8.19 -17.35 -0.74
C GLU A 53 -7.42 -16.15 -0.17
N LEU A 54 -6.08 -16.16 -0.25
CA LEU A 54 -5.23 -14.97 -0.03
C LEU A 54 -5.21 -14.01 -1.23
N SER A 55 -5.93 -14.34 -2.30
CA SER A 55 -5.85 -13.63 -3.59
C SER A 55 -6.65 -12.32 -3.65
N GLU A 56 -7.58 -12.07 -2.71
CA GLU A 56 -8.43 -10.87 -2.75
C GLU A 56 -8.13 -9.92 -1.59
N MET A 57 -7.10 -9.07 -1.77
CA MET A 57 -6.83 -7.95 -0.87
C MET A 57 -7.97 -6.94 -0.93
N THR A 58 -8.45 -6.48 0.22
CA THR A 58 -9.44 -5.40 0.30
C THR A 58 -8.74 -4.06 0.09
N SER A 59 -9.18 -3.27 -0.88
CA SER A 59 -8.71 -1.89 -1.04
C SER A 59 -8.96 -1.08 0.24
N PRO A 60 -8.04 -0.18 0.67
CA PRO A 60 -8.22 0.65 1.86
C PRO A 60 -9.53 1.45 1.85
N ASP A 61 -9.97 1.91 0.67
CA ASP A 61 -11.22 2.66 0.50
C ASP A 61 -12.47 1.79 0.75
N ASN A 62 -12.36 0.47 0.62
CA ASN A 62 -13.45 -0.50 0.80
C ASN A 62 -13.41 -1.19 2.17
N MET A 63 -12.46 -0.84 3.05
CA MET A 63 -12.38 -1.41 4.39
C MET A 63 -13.50 -0.85 5.29
N SER A 64 -14.19 -1.73 6.01
CA SER A 64 -15.16 -1.33 7.04
C SER A 64 -14.50 -0.41 8.07
N VAL A 65 -15.24 0.58 8.57
CA VAL A 65 -14.80 1.43 9.69
C VAL A 65 -14.59 0.59 10.96
N GLU A 66 -15.30 -0.52 11.09
CA GLU A 66 -15.20 -1.46 12.22
C GLU A 66 -14.06 -2.49 12.04
N SER A 67 -13.30 -2.43 10.94
CA SER A 67 -12.19 -3.34 10.68
C SER A 67 -11.11 -3.21 11.76
N GLN A 68 -10.82 -4.32 12.44
CA GLN A 68 -9.75 -4.37 13.44
C GLN A 68 -8.38 -4.12 12.80
N SER A 69 -8.15 -4.65 11.60
CA SER A 69 -6.92 -4.40 10.84
C SER A 69 -6.73 -2.92 10.56
N ARG A 70 -7.80 -2.22 10.17
CA ARG A 70 -7.80 -0.76 9.95
C ARG A 70 -7.42 -0.01 11.22
N MET A 71 -7.99 -0.39 12.36
CA MET A 71 -7.70 0.22 13.66
C MET A 71 -6.27 -0.04 14.14
N ILE A 72 -5.76 -1.26 13.97
CA ILE A 72 -4.39 -1.64 14.35
C ILE A 72 -3.38 -0.83 13.57
N LEU A 73 -3.52 -0.79 12.24
CA LEU A 73 -2.63 -0.02 11.36
C LEU A 73 -2.69 1.50 11.64
N ALA A 74 -3.79 2.01 12.18
CA ALA A 74 -3.96 3.42 12.54
C ALA A 74 -3.36 3.80 13.91
N THR A 75 -3.15 2.82 14.80
CA THR A 75 -2.82 3.08 16.21
C THR A 75 -1.50 2.43 16.66
N CYS A 76 -1.02 1.43 15.94
CA CYS A 76 0.20 0.69 16.24
C CYS A 76 1.32 1.09 15.26
N HIS A 77 1.76 2.34 15.35
CA HIS A 77 2.88 2.87 14.56
C HIS A 77 3.65 3.91 15.37
N SER A 78 4.84 4.27 14.91
CA SER A 78 5.67 5.32 15.54
C SER A 78 5.72 6.62 14.73
N ILE A 79 4.83 6.79 13.74
CA ILE A 79 4.74 7.98 12.90
C ILE A 79 4.39 9.22 13.73
N GLU A 80 5.10 10.31 13.45
CA GLU A 80 4.88 11.62 14.06
C GLU A 80 4.50 12.67 12.99
N GLN A 81 3.65 13.63 13.35
CA GLN A 81 3.34 14.79 12.50
C GLN A 81 4.29 15.93 12.85
N ILE A 82 4.95 16.52 11.85
CA ILE A 82 5.80 17.71 12.06
C ILE A 82 4.91 18.90 12.47
N PRO A 83 5.15 19.55 13.62
CA PRO A 83 4.25 20.60 14.14
C PRO A 83 4.02 21.80 13.20
N GLU A 84 5.02 22.14 12.40
CA GLU A 84 5.01 23.29 11.48
C GLU A 84 4.51 22.94 10.08
N GLY A 85 4.10 21.68 9.84
CA GLY A 85 3.69 21.19 8.53
C GLY A 85 2.55 20.18 8.57
N SER A 86 2.08 19.79 7.38
CA SER A 86 1.15 18.66 7.21
C SER A 86 1.88 17.34 6.96
N GLU A 87 3.21 17.35 7.05
CA GLU A 87 4.05 16.20 6.74
C GLU A 87 4.16 15.26 7.95
N PHE A 88 4.14 13.97 7.65
CA PHE A 88 4.32 12.89 8.60
C PHE A 88 5.69 12.26 8.38
N VAL A 89 6.37 11.93 9.47
CA VAL A 89 7.70 11.31 9.46
C VAL A 89 7.68 9.97 10.19
N GLY A 90 8.44 9.01 9.68
CA GLY A 90 8.51 7.66 10.21
C GLY A 90 9.17 6.70 9.22
N ASP A 91 9.11 5.41 9.54
CA ASP A 91 9.53 4.37 8.59
C ASP A 91 8.66 4.42 7.32
N PRO A 92 9.23 4.31 6.10
CA PRO A 92 8.46 4.40 4.86
C PRO A 92 7.31 3.39 4.73
N ILE A 93 7.43 2.18 5.32
CA ILE A 93 6.38 1.16 5.27
C ILE A 93 5.24 1.54 6.20
N GLU A 94 5.55 1.97 7.42
CA GLU A 94 4.55 2.48 8.35
C GLU A 94 3.83 3.68 7.75
N LEU A 95 4.58 4.63 7.18
CA LEU A 95 4.06 5.84 6.58
C LEU A 95 3.10 5.53 5.42
N ALA A 96 3.51 4.64 4.51
CA ALA A 96 2.65 4.19 3.41
C ALA A 96 1.37 3.52 3.89
N SER A 97 1.46 2.71 4.96
CA SER A 97 0.32 2.03 5.56
C SER A 97 -0.65 3.03 6.21
N PHE A 98 -0.14 3.94 7.03
CA PHE A 98 -0.94 4.94 7.73
C PHE A 98 -1.62 5.94 6.78
N LEU A 99 -0.85 6.50 5.83
CA LEU A 99 -1.39 7.44 4.84
C LEU A 99 -2.37 6.74 3.88
N GLY A 100 -2.09 5.49 3.52
CA GLY A 100 -2.94 4.68 2.64
C GLY A 100 -4.33 4.40 3.20
N LEU A 101 -4.49 4.37 4.54
CA LEU A 101 -5.80 4.23 5.19
C LEU A 101 -6.61 5.54 5.28
N ARG A 102 -5.99 6.66 4.91
CA ARG A 102 -6.61 7.99 4.74
C ARG A 102 -7.38 8.47 5.98
N TRP A 103 -6.83 8.21 7.17
CA TRP A 103 -7.39 8.74 8.40
C TRP A 103 -7.30 10.27 8.44
N THR A 104 -8.39 10.92 8.84
CA THR A 104 -8.41 12.36 9.09
C THR A 104 -8.26 12.63 10.57
N VAL A 105 -7.13 13.24 10.97
CA VAL A 105 -6.95 13.74 12.33
C VAL A 105 -7.64 15.11 12.43
N ASN A 106 -8.81 15.17 13.08
CA ASN A 106 -9.42 16.44 13.44
C ASN A 106 -8.79 16.95 14.74
N LYS A 107 -8.17 18.12 14.71
CA LYS A 107 -7.82 18.85 15.94
C LYS A 107 -9.12 19.44 16.50
N ALA A 108 -9.46 19.06 17.73
CA ALA A 108 -10.56 19.67 18.48
C ALA A 108 -10.26 21.13 18.85
#